data_AF-G0IVX5-F1
#
_entry.id   AF-G0IVX5-F1
#
_cell.length_a   1.000
_cell.length_b   1.000
_cell.length_c   1.000
_cell.angle_alpha   90.00
_cell.angle_beta   90.00
_cell.angle_gamma   90.00
#
_symmetry.space_group_name_H-M   'P 1'
#
loop_
_entity.id
_entity.type
_entity.pdbx_description
1 polymer ?
#
loop_
_entity_poly.entity_id
_entity_poly.type
_entity_poly.pdbx_seq_one_letter_code
_entity_poly.pdbx_strand_id
1 'polypeptide(L)'
;MTDYSTFRHPITHTEDIRTAAEVESNAPVYNQYFILPEDCENGDHVGKVNFLWSHQKFFNRRWATQVDDNSYSFEIKSGNSDQAFSISKRGKLSIEKALLFKKTRYLTVRIKLFDTYFQDTICKVFRIPIGNCVYFDNEVKDKGLGTRKHPYRRWKDNFYGSNPAISTGKAGMFYLWKRGQRIEDWTKVQNPLIRGKLPPYITLGAWGKGPRPIIDGSNNKTSERFCDVGDARLNGTSVTSTTNPEGVAHNICIMDIETDFDGEGKWYPYQVGMYGRGNRFIRLKCSTCLEWEDGFFWVKNHPGAEGSGFIEALFQDIETYDSKYRAIKFESGGIKGRNFRCYTSVMDSETPLSAANAPFVDLKYADLQCKDNRRSLGIQIRAEAHCYEWFYLKGYQDAMNPFRHVAHNGLDASFGIKNSGYKHILIDGCTRFICQSVNNGPTDKKPVGIYFRYIDVMNSSRAKGGLTIAQEATDTLIEMCNLGDSPGIVVFPDTSGTVIRNCTVPGRIDRRAEATIINTVFGRLLGMGGGEIISSASPLKPAYFVNMAEGNYRPAHGSPLVGAASPTINLAYDLEGNEMRSFPTIGCYELAPDPAPEE
;
A
#
# COMPACT_ATOMS: atom_id res chain seq x y z
N MET A 1 16.38 -29.33 -19.86
CA MET A 1 15.19 -28.46 -19.96
C MET A 1 14.02 -29.26 -19.43
N THR A 2 13.56 -28.94 -18.23
CA THR A 2 12.42 -29.65 -17.62
C THR A 2 11.12 -29.01 -18.11
N ASP A 3 10.14 -29.84 -18.46
CA ASP A 3 8.81 -29.44 -18.93
C ASP A 3 7.91 -29.07 -17.73
N TYR A 4 7.32 -27.87 -17.78
CA TYR A 4 6.47 -27.31 -16.72
C TYR A 4 5.06 -26.96 -17.22
N SER A 5 4.63 -27.58 -18.33
CA SER A 5 3.31 -27.38 -18.97
C SER A 5 2.09 -27.67 -18.06
N THR A 6 2.31 -28.23 -16.86
CA THR A 6 1.26 -28.65 -15.92
C THR A 6 1.01 -27.67 -14.76
N PHE A 7 1.81 -26.61 -14.59
CA PHE A 7 1.61 -25.63 -13.52
C PHE A 7 0.45 -24.68 -13.82
N ARG A 8 -0.61 -24.69 -12.99
CA ARG A 8 -1.75 -23.76 -13.07
C ARG A 8 -1.78 -22.88 -11.82
N HIS A 9 -1.78 -21.56 -12.01
CA HIS A 9 -1.82 -20.54 -10.96
C HIS A 9 -3.28 -20.12 -10.68
N PRO A 10 -3.84 -20.30 -9.47
CA PRO A 10 -5.03 -19.59 -9.03
C PRO A 10 -4.59 -18.33 -8.27
N ILE A 11 -4.77 -17.15 -8.87
CA ILE A 11 -4.82 -15.88 -8.13
C ILE A 11 -6.28 -15.70 -7.73
N THR A 12 -6.60 -15.77 -6.44
CA THR A 12 -7.98 -15.62 -5.93
C THR A 12 -8.06 -14.49 -4.92
N HIS A 13 -8.49 -13.29 -5.33
CA HIS A 13 -8.83 -12.24 -4.36
C HIS A 13 -10.08 -11.40 -4.72
N THR A 14 -10.83 -11.07 -3.68
CA THR A 14 -12.14 -10.44 -3.63
C THR A 14 -12.05 -8.99 -3.09
N GLU A 15 -13.06 -8.17 -3.40
CA GLU A 15 -13.33 -6.79 -2.94
C GLU A 15 -12.50 -5.65 -3.59
N ASP A 16 -13.01 -4.50 -4.03
CA ASP A 16 -14.34 -4.13 -4.54
C ASP A 16 -14.24 -2.81 -5.36
N ILE A 17 -14.55 -2.86 -6.66
CA ILE A 17 -15.53 -1.99 -7.36
C ILE A 17 -16.24 -2.93 -8.34
N ARG A 18 -17.27 -3.64 -7.85
CA ARG A 18 -18.09 -4.53 -8.68
C ARG A 18 -19.40 -3.83 -9.07
N THR A 19 -19.84 -4.00 -10.31
CA THR A 19 -21.22 -3.79 -10.77
C THR A 19 -22.09 -4.97 -10.34
N ALA A 20 -23.42 -4.83 -10.35
CA ALA A 20 -24.34 -5.89 -9.90
C ALA A 20 -24.11 -7.24 -10.60
N ALA A 21 -23.79 -7.25 -11.90
CA ALA A 21 -23.44 -8.47 -12.64
C ALA A 21 -22.05 -9.04 -12.28
N GLU A 22 -21.11 -8.19 -11.84
CA GLU A 22 -19.77 -8.62 -11.37
C GLU A 22 -19.85 -9.25 -9.97
N VAL A 23 -20.85 -8.88 -9.16
CA VAL A 23 -21.19 -9.55 -7.89
C VAL A 23 -21.73 -10.96 -8.15
N GLU A 24 -22.56 -11.15 -9.18
CA GLU A 24 -23.16 -12.45 -9.54
C GLU A 24 -22.15 -13.43 -10.16
N SER A 25 -21.07 -12.94 -10.78
CA SER A 25 -20.14 -13.76 -11.58
C SER A 25 -19.13 -14.60 -10.79
N ASN A 26 -18.94 -14.35 -9.49
CA ASN A 26 -17.95 -15.02 -8.62
C ASN A 26 -16.48 -15.06 -9.13
N ALA A 27 -16.13 -14.38 -10.23
CA ALA A 27 -14.78 -14.39 -10.81
C ALA A 27 -13.85 -13.37 -10.10
N PRO A 28 -12.73 -13.79 -9.49
CA PRO A 28 -11.81 -12.92 -8.75
C PRO A 28 -10.76 -12.27 -9.68
N VAL A 29 -10.70 -10.95 -9.79
CA VAL A 29 -9.65 -10.25 -10.55
C VAL A 29 -9.26 -8.89 -9.93
N TYR A 30 -7.95 -8.62 -9.83
CA TYR A 30 -7.44 -7.26 -9.59
C TYR A 30 -7.89 -6.35 -10.73
N ASN A 31 -8.69 -5.33 -10.41
CA ASN A 31 -9.24 -4.42 -11.40
C ASN A 31 -8.42 -3.13 -11.48
N GLN A 32 -8.03 -2.73 -12.68
CA GLN A 32 -7.42 -1.43 -12.96
C GLN A 32 -8.40 -0.53 -13.70
N TYR A 33 -8.54 0.70 -13.22
CA TYR A 33 -9.56 1.63 -13.69
C TYR A 33 -8.98 2.68 -14.63
N PHE A 34 -9.65 2.81 -15.77
CA PHE A 34 -9.33 3.75 -16.81
C PHE A 34 -10.57 4.50 -17.23
N ILE A 35 -10.35 5.72 -17.71
CA ILE A 35 -11.39 6.55 -18.29
C ILE A 35 -10.99 6.90 -19.71
N LEU A 36 -11.96 6.97 -20.60
CA LEU A 36 -11.77 7.44 -21.96
C LEU A 36 -13.06 8.12 -22.44
N PRO A 37 -13.00 9.38 -22.91
CA PRO A 37 -14.17 10.06 -23.44
C PRO A 37 -14.71 9.41 -24.71
N GLU A 38 -16.01 9.59 -24.95
CA GLU A 38 -16.68 9.13 -26.16
C GLU A 38 -16.15 9.78 -27.44
N ASP A 39 -15.69 11.04 -27.36
CA ASP A 39 -15.03 11.79 -28.43
C ASP A 39 -13.50 11.60 -28.43
N CYS A 40 -13.01 10.46 -27.93
CA CYS A 40 -11.61 10.08 -28.07
C CYS A 40 -11.18 9.93 -29.55
N GLU A 41 -9.89 10.09 -29.79
CA GLU A 41 -9.27 9.96 -31.11
C GLU A 41 -8.32 8.76 -31.16
N ASN A 42 -8.05 8.27 -32.39
CA ASN A 42 -7.05 7.22 -32.58
C ASN A 42 -5.68 7.67 -32.04
N GLY A 43 -5.08 6.81 -31.23
CA GLY A 43 -3.82 7.03 -30.53
C GLY A 43 -3.96 7.72 -29.18
N ASP A 44 -5.16 8.08 -28.72
CA ASP A 44 -5.35 8.58 -27.36
C ASP A 44 -4.85 7.54 -26.33
N HIS A 45 -4.10 8.02 -25.35
CA HIS A 45 -3.60 7.17 -24.29
C HIS A 45 -4.66 6.98 -23.21
N VAL A 46 -4.92 5.73 -22.88
CA VAL A 46 -5.90 5.33 -21.85
C VAL A 46 -5.22 5.33 -20.47
N GLY A 47 -3.99 4.83 -20.41
CA GLY A 47 -3.22 4.76 -19.18
C GLY A 47 -2.10 3.73 -19.22
N LYS A 48 -1.53 3.42 -18.05
CA LYS A 48 -0.56 2.33 -17.88
C LYS A 48 -1.17 1.26 -16.99
N VAL A 49 -1.14 0.03 -17.47
CA VAL A 49 -1.40 -1.19 -16.69
C VAL A 49 -0.17 -1.48 -15.86
N ASN A 50 -0.33 -1.58 -14.55
CA ASN A 50 0.76 -1.90 -13.62
C ASN A 50 0.67 -3.36 -13.17
N PHE A 51 1.84 -3.95 -12.91
CA PHE A 51 1.95 -5.16 -12.10
C PHE A 51 2.00 -4.78 -10.62
N LEU A 52 1.83 -5.76 -9.74
CA LEU A 52 1.98 -5.57 -8.30
C LEU A 52 3.47 -5.41 -7.96
N TRP A 53 3.88 -4.21 -7.56
CA TRP A 53 5.29 -3.82 -7.51
C TRP A 53 6.13 -4.62 -6.51
N SER A 54 5.55 -4.99 -5.37
CA SER A 54 6.24 -5.82 -4.38
C SER A 54 6.37 -7.29 -4.81
N HIS A 55 5.48 -7.79 -5.67
CA HIS A 55 5.40 -9.20 -6.04
C HIS A 55 6.69 -9.73 -6.67
N GLN A 56 7.34 -8.92 -7.50
CA GLN A 56 8.66 -9.22 -8.06
C GLN A 56 9.70 -9.46 -6.95
N LYS A 57 9.66 -8.71 -5.85
CA LYS A 57 10.62 -8.85 -4.74
C LYS A 57 10.41 -10.17 -4.01
N PHE A 58 9.16 -10.56 -3.78
CA PHE A 58 8.81 -11.88 -3.23
C PHE A 58 9.22 -13.01 -4.16
N PHE A 59 9.00 -12.86 -5.47
CA PHE A 59 9.46 -13.82 -6.48
C PHE A 59 10.98 -14.01 -6.43
N ASN A 60 11.73 -12.90 -6.52
CA ASN A 60 13.18 -12.90 -6.44
C ASN A 60 13.68 -13.55 -5.15
N ARG A 61 13.02 -13.27 -4.02
CA ARG A 61 13.37 -13.88 -2.75
C ARG A 61 13.13 -15.40 -2.74
N ARG A 62 11.98 -15.85 -3.26
CA ARG A 62 11.56 -17.25 -3.23
C ARG A 62 12.43 -18.15 -4.11
N TRP A 63 12.88 -17.62 -5.24
CA TRP A 63 13.61 -18.37 -6.28
C TRP A 63 15.08 -17.97 -6.40
N ALA A 64 15.56 -17.09 -5.50
CA ALA A 64 16.93 -16.56 -5.52
C ALA A 64 17.33 -15.87 -6.86
N THR A 65 16.38 -15.23 -7.53
CA THR A 65 16.60 -14.56 -8.83
C THR A 65 16.82 -13.06 -8.70
N GLN A 66 17.27 -12.41 -9.79
CA GLN A 66 17.46 -10.95 -9.90
C GLN A 66 16.62 -10.33 -11.03
N VAL A 67 15.33 -10.63 -11.07
CA VAL A 67 14.43 -10.11 -12.10
C VAL A 67 14.05 -8.65 -11.82
N ASP A 68 14.05 -7.83 -12.87
CA ASP A 68 13.75 -6.40 -12.80
C ASP A 68 12.38 -6.04 -13.41
N ASP A 69 12.00 -4.77 -13.32
CA ASP A 69 10.70 -4.30 -13.80
C ASP A 69 10.55 -4.41 -15.31
N ASN A 70 11.67 -4.28 -16.03
CA ASN A 70 11.70 -4.34 -17.49
C ASN A 70 11.52 -5.76 -18.02
N SER A 71 11.64 -6.75 -17.14
CA SER A 71 11.42 -8.15 -17.46
C SER A 71 9.94 -8.49 -17.65
N TYR A 72 9.01 -7.64 -17.18
CA TYR A 72 7.59 -7.83 -17.40
C TYR A 72 7.16 -7.44 -18.82
N SER A 73 6.29 -8.26 -19.41
CA SER A 73 5.60 -7.99 -20.67
C SER A 73 4.08 -8.01 -20.49
N PHE A 74 3.36 -7.38 -21.41
CA PHE A 74 1.92 -7.16 -21.29
C PHE A 74 1.22 -7.53 -22.60
N GLU A 75 0.10 -8.26 -22.50
CA GLU A 75 -0.74 -8.62 -23.65
C GLU A 75 -2.23 -8.53 -23.29
N ILE A 76 -3.08 -8.13 -24.24
CA ILE A 76 -4.55 -8.18 -24.05
C ILE A 76 -5.01 -9.59 -24.44
N LYS A 77 -5.56 -10.36 -23.49
CA LYS A 77 -6.06 -11.73 -23.71
C LYS A 77 -7.48 -11.77 -24.25
N SER A 78 -8.33 -10.85 -23.78
CA SER A 78 -9.75 -10.85 -24.09
C SER A 78 -10.35 -9.45 -23.94
N GLY A 79 -11.61 -9.28 -24.36
CA GLY A 79 -12.32 -7.99 -24.32
C GLY A 79 -12.00 -7.04 -25.47
N ASN A 80 -11.12 -7.44 -26.41
CA ASN A 80 -10.59 -6.63 -27.50
C ASN A 80 -10.54 -7.36 -28.86
N SER A 81 -11.54 -8.19 -29.17
CA SER A 81 -11.57 -8.98 -30.42
C SER A 81 -11.62 -8.12 -31.69
N ASP A 82 -12.17 -6.91 -31.60
CA ASP A 82 -12.25 -5.92 -32.66
C ASP A 82 -10.99 -5.07 -32.82
N GLN A 83 -9.98 -5.32 -31.95
CA GLN A 83 -8.70 -4.61 -31.92
C GLN A 83 -8.88 -3.09 -31.76
N ALA A 84 -9.88 -2.66 -30.99
CA ALA A 84 -10.09 -1.26 -30.67
C ALA A 84 -8.94 -0.68 -29.83
N PHE A 85 -8.31 -1.50 -28.99
CA PHE A 85 -7.23 -1.12 -28.08
C PHE A 85 -5.92 -1.83 -28.42
N SER A 86 -4.80 -1.24 -28.03
CA SER A 86 -3.48 -1.88 -28.04
C SER A 86 -2.80 -1.72 -26.69
N ILE A 87 -1.87 -2.62 -26.37
CA ILE A 87 -1.00 -2.50 -25.21
C ILE A 87 0.46 -2.65 -25.63
N SER A 88 1.30 -1.73 -25.17
CA SER A 88 2.75 -1.84 -25.37
C SER A 88 3.36 -2.89 -24.44
N LYS A 89 4.57 -3.36 -24.76
CA LYS A 89 5.37 -4.26 -23.89
C LYS A 89 5.62 -3.70 -22.48
N ARG A 90 5.43 -2.40 -22.24
CA ARG A 90 5.59 -1.74 -20.93
C ARG A 90 4.26 -1.39 -20.26
N GLY A 91 3.15 -1.98 -20.72
CA GLY A 91 1.83 -1.82 -20.12
C GLY A 91 1.07 -0.55 -20.52
N LYS A 92 1.60 0.30 -21.41
CA LYS A 92 0.83 1.47 -21.90
C LYS A 92 -0.33 1.02 -22.78
N LEU A 93 -1.56 1.32 -22.37
CA LEU A 93 -2.81 1.02 -23.06
C LEU A 93 -3.26 2.25 -23.86
N SER A 94 -3.58 2.04 -25.14
CA SER A 94 -4.03 3.11 -26.06
C SER A 94 -5.23 2.65 -26.87
N ILE A 95 -6.01 3.59 -27.40
CA ILE A 95 -7.08 3.30 -28.35
C ILE A 95 -6.58 3.42 -29.78
N GLU A 96 -6.66 2.35 -30.56
CA GLU A 96 -6.22 2.31 -31.96
C GLU A 96 -7.34 2.73 -32.91
N LYS A 97 -8.57 2.32 -32.60
CA LYS A 97 -9.75 2.54 -33.44
C LYS A 97 -10.90 3.11 -32.61
N ALA A 98 -10.90 4.43 -32.42
CA ALA A 98 -11.87 5.18 -31.62
C ALA A 98 -13.33 4.86 -31.99
N LEU A 99 -13.60 4.71 -33.28
CA LEU A 99 -14.95 4.39 -33.79
C LEU A 99 -15.52 3.08 -33.24
N LEU A 100 -14.69 2.13 -32.79
CA LEU A 100 -15.11 0.84 -32.24
C LEU A 100 -15.42 0.89 -30.73
N PHE A 101 -15.04 1.97 -30.05
CA PHE A 101 -15.32 2.16 -28.62
C PHE A 101 -16.72 2.73 -28.39
N LYS A 102 -17.74 1.88 -28.61
CA LYS A 102 -19.17 2.23 -28.46
C LYS A 102 -19.71 2.11 -27.04
N LYS A 103 -19.03 1.37 -26.16
CA LYS A 103 -19.43 1.13 -24.76
C LYS A 103 -18.19 0.91 -23.89
N THR A 104 -18.35 1.08 -22.58
CA THR A 104 -17.34 0.69 -21.57
C THR A 104 -16.82 -0.71 -21.86
N ARG A 105 -15.49 -0.88 -21.78
CA ARG A 105 -14.81 -2.16 -22.07
C ARG A 105 -14.19 -2.72 -20.81
N TYR A 106 -14.16 -4.04 -20.75
CA TYR A 106 -13.44 -4.82 -19.76
C TYR A 106 -12.41 -5.64 -20.53
N LEU A 107 -11.15 -5.23 -20.42
CA LEU A 107 -10.04 -5.89 -21.11
C LEU A 107 -9.33 -6.78 -20.10
N THR A 108 -9.20 -8.07 -20.37
CA THR A 108 -8.29 -8.90 -19.57
C THR A 108 -6.89 -8.70 -20.11
N VAL A 109 -6.02 -8.09 -19.31
CA VAL A 109 -4.61 -7.89 -19.62
C VAL A 109 -3.80 -8.91 -18.81
N ARG A 110 -2.95 -9.64 -19.51
CA ARG A 110 -1.96 -10.52 -18.90
C ARG A 110 -0.66 -9.78 -18.74
N ILE A 111 -0.12 -9.82 -17.53
CA ILE A 111 1.19 -9.31 -17.16
C ILE A 111 2.09 -10.53 -16.95
N LYS A 112 3.06 -10.74 -17.83
CA LYS A 112 3.93 -11.92 -17.82
C LYS A 112 5.33 -11.54 -17.39
N LEU A 113 5.90 -12.33 -16.50
CA LEU A 113 7.35 -12.39 -16.35
C LEU A 113 7.95 -13.43 -17.30
N PHE A 114 7.28 -14.58 -17.39
CA PHE A 114 7.49 -15.66 -18.35
C PHE A 114 6.17 -16.41 -18.56
N ASP A 115 6.08 -17.29 -19.56
CA ASP A 115 4.77 -17.85 -19.97
C ASP A 115 4.05 -18.65 -18.88
N THR A 116 4.78 -19.24 -17.93
CA THR A 116 4.23 -19.97 -16.78
C THR A 116 4.05 -19.11 -15.52
N TYR A 117 4.55 -17.87 -15.51
CA TYR A 117 4.40 -16.93 -14.39
C TYR A 117 3.85 -15.60 -14.87
N PHE A 118 2.53 -15.49 -14.72
CA PHE A 118 1.78 -14.35 -15.16
C PHE A 118 0.64 -14.04 -14.19
N GLN A 119 0.18 -12.80 -14.25
CA GLN A 119 -1.01 -12.32 -13.59
C GLN A 119 -1.99 -11.82 -14.65
N ASP A 120 -3.24 -12.27 -14.58
CA ASP A 120 -4.32 -11.67 -15.36
C ASP A 120 -5.01 -10.58 -14.51
N THR A 121 -5.20 -9.39 -15.09
CA THR A 121 -5.88 -8.24 -14.48
C THR A 121 -6.99 -7.76 -15.40
N ILE A 122 -8.13 -7.35 -14.86
CA ILE A 122 -9.21 -6.74 -15.64
C ILE A 122 -8.99 -5.24 -15.65
N CYS A 123 -8.84 -4.67 -16.84
CA CYS A 123 -8.80 -3.24 -17.07
C CYS A 123 -10.19 -2.76 -17.48
N LYS A 124 -10.87 -2.05 -16.59
CA LYS A 124 -12.15 -1.38 -16.88
C LYS A 124 -11.89 -0.04 -17.53
N VAL A 125 -12.12 0.06 -18.84
CA VAL A 125 -12.04 1.31 -19.59
C VAL A 125 -13.45 1.90 -19.67
N PHE A 126 -13.75 2.81 -18.74
CA PHE A 126 -15.04 3.48 -18.65
C PHE A 126 -15.20 4.51 -19.77
N ARG A 127 -16.24 4.33 -20.59
CA ARG A 127 -16.61 5.28 -21.65
C ARG A 127 -17.38 6.44 -21.05
N ILE A 128 -16.80 7.63 -21.07
CA ILE A 128 -17.44 8.83 -20.52
C ILE A 128 -18.30 9.49 -21.61
N PRO A 129 -19.57 9.81 -21.34
CA PRO A 129 -20.39 10.63 -22.25
C PRO A 129 -19.75 12.01 -22.49
N ILE A 130 -19.76 12.49 -23.73
CA ILE A 130 -19.18 13.80 -24.09
C ILE A 130 -19.78 14.94 -23.25
N GLY A 131 -21.10 14.89 -23.02
CA GLY A 131 -21.82 15.90 -22.23
C GLY A 131 -21.40 15.99 -20.76
N ASN A 132 -20.64 15.01 -20.26
CA ASN A 132 -20.10 14.99 -18.91
C ASN A 132 -18.62 15.37 -18.85
N CYS A 133 -17.97 15.72 -19.97
CA CYS A 133 -16.56 16.04 -20.04
C CYS A 133 -16.30 17.55 -20.06
N VAL A 134 -15.31 18.01 -19.31
CA VAL A 134 -14.76 19.36 -19.36
C VAL A 134 -13.25 19.24 -19.62
N TYR A 135 -12.79 19.86 -20.69
CA TYR A 135 -11.42 19.72 -21.18
C TYR A 135 -10.55 20.93 -20.86
N PHE A 136 -9.30 20.66 -20.45
CA PHE A 136 -8.26 21.66 -20.20
C PHE A 136 -7.04 21.42 -21.08
N ASP A 137 -6.50 22.48 -21.68
CA ASP A 137 -5.30 22.53 -22.51
C ASP A 137 -4.54 23.83 -22.26
N ASN A 138 -3.36 23.75 -21.64
CA ASN A 138 -2.60 24.93 -21.19
C ASN A 138 -2.03 25.77 -22.35
N GLU A 139 -2.02 25.24 -23.58
CA GLU A 139 -1.50 25.93 -24.77
C GLU A 139 -2.56 26.82 -25.44
N VAL A 140 -3.84 26.66 -25.10
CA VAL A 140 -4.90 27.50 -25.68
C VAL A 140 -4.80 28.93 -25.17
N LYS A 141 -4.84 29.89 -26.10
CA LYS A 141 -4.69 31.33 -25.81
C LYS A 141 -6.02 32.03 -25.55
N ASP A 142 -7.09 31.56 -26.17
CA ASP A 142 -8.42 32.17 -26.08
C ASP A 142 -9.29 31.51 -25.00
N LYS A 143 -10.34 32.20 -24.56
CA LYS A 143 -11.30 31.62 -23.62
C LYS A 143 -12.08 30.50 -24.31
N GLY A 144 -11.76 29.25 -23.94
CA GLY A 144 -12.43 28.07 -24.46
C GLY A 144 -13.90 27.91 -24.02
N LEU A 145 -14.52 26.83 -24.49
CA LEU A 145 -15.88 26.39 -24.17
C LEU A 145 -15.90 25.10 -23.34
N GLY A 146 -14.73 24.60 -22.91
CA GLY A 146 -14.60 23.34 -22.18
C GLY A 146 -14.86 22.08 -22.98
N THR A 147 -14.95 22.19 -24.31
CA THR A 147 -15.09 21.02 -25.22
C THR A 147 -13.72 20.54 -25.69
N ARG A 148 -13.61 19.31 -26.19
CA ARG A 148 -12.32 18.79 -26.68
C ARG A 148 -11.70 19.67 -27.77
N LYS A 149 -12.52 20.24 -28.66
CA LYS A 149 -12.08 21.13 -29.76
C LYS A 149 -11.77 22.57 -29.30
N HIS A 150 -12.46 23.03 -28.26
CA HIS A 150 -12.28 24.36 -27.67
C HIS A 150 -12.14 24.23 -26.15
N PRO A 151 -11.04 23.66 -25.65
CA PRO A 151 -10.85 23.40 -24.23
C PRO A 151 -10.60 24.69 -23.47
N TYR A 152 -10.90 24.69 -22.17
CA TYR A 152 -10.43 25.76 -21.28
C TYR A 152 -8.92 25.69 -21.13
N ARG A 153 -8.29 26.79 -20.71
CA ARG A 153 -6.85 26.76 -20.43
C ARG A 153 -6.56 26.16 -19.04
N ARG A 154 -7.28 26.60 -18.01
CA ARG A 154 -7.12 26.18 -16.61
C ARG A 154 -8.46 26.01 -15.88
N TRP A 155 -8.45 25.34 -14.74
CA TRP A 155 -9.62 25.13 -13.88
C TRP A 155 -10.38 26.43 -13.61
N LYS A 156 -9.67 27.49 -13.23
CA LYS A 156 -10.26 28.80 -12.95
C LYS A 156 -11.04 29.40 -14.13
N ASP A 157 -10.68 29.05 -15.37
CA ASP A 157 -11.31 29.61 -16.56
C ASP A 157 -12.70 29.01 -16.82
N ASN A 158 -12.97 27.82 -16.26
CA ASN A 158 -14.30 27.20 -16.27
C ASN A 158 -15.26 27.88 -15.28
N PHE A 159 -14.75 28.57 -14.25
CA PHE A 159 -15.55 29.05 -13.11
C PHE A 159 -15.56 30.58 -12.95
N TYR A 160 -15.24 31.35 -14.00
CA TYR A 160 -15.23 32.82 -13.95
C TYR A 160 -16.48 33.43 -13.29
N GLY A 161 -16.28 34.17 -12.19
CA GLY A 161 -17.28 35.06 -11.62
C GLY A 161 -17.27 35.21 -10.09
N SER A 162 -16.60 34.34 -9.35
CA SER A 162 -16.74 34.33 -7.89
C SER A 162 -15.40 34.34 -7.16
N ASN A 163 -15.02 35.53 -6.73
CA ASN A 163 -13.98 35.71 -5.73
C ASN A 163 -14.67 35.96 -4.37
N PRO A 164 -14.56 35.09 -3.36
CA PRO A 164 -14.08 33.71 -3.38
C PRO A 164 -15.28 32.75 -3.35
N ALA A 165 -15.72 32.18 -4.47
CA ALA A 165 -16.55 30.98 -4.38
C ALA A 165 -15.68 29.77 -4.70
N ILE A 166 -15.57 28.95 -3.67
CA ILE A 166 -15.14 27.56 -3.71
C ILE A 166 -15.99 26.87 -4.78
N SER A 167 -15.49 26.82 -6.02
CA SER A 167 -16.17 26.13 -7.10
C SER A 167 -15.61 24.73 -7.22
N THR A 168 -16.43 23.77 -6.83
CA THR A 168 -16.01 22.42 -6.46
C THR A 168 -16.15 21.39 -7.57
N GLY A 169 -16.56 21.85 -8.76
CA GLY A 169 -17.04 21.01 -9.83
C GLY A 169 -18.50 20.62 -9.65
N LYS A 170 -19.10 20.05 -10.70
CA LYS A 170 -20.48 19.57 -10.71
C LYS A 170 -20.49 18.05 -10.62
N ALA A 171 -21.31 17.49 -9.74
CA ALA A 171 -21.48 16.04 -9.60
C ALA A 171 -21.81 15.37 -10.95
N GLY A 172 -21.13 14.26 -11.25
CA GLY A 172 -21.27 13.51 -12.49
C GLY A 172 -20.35 13.97 -13.63
N MET A 173 -19.57 15.04 -13.44
CA MET A 173 -18.65 15.59 -14.44
C MET A 173 -17.23 15.03 -14.31
N PHE A 174 -16.54 15.02 -15.45
CA PHE A 174 -15.15 14.64 -15.63
C PHE A 174 -14.34 15.86 -16.10
N TYR A 175 -13.33 16.22 -15.33
CA TYR A 175 -12.44 17.34 -15.55
C TYR A 175 -11.09 16.81 -16.02
N LEU A 176 -10.74 17.07 -17.28
CA LEU A 176 -9.68 16.34 -17.98
C LEU A 176 -8.57 17.29 -18.44
N TRP A 177 -7.36 17.10 -17.93
CA TRP A 177 -6.17 17.84 -18.37
C TRP A 177 -5.47 17.11 -19.52
N LYS A 178 -5.02 17.86 -20.52
CA LYS A 178 -4.40 17.29 -21.71
C LYS A 178 -3.06 16.66 -21.36
N ARG A 179 -2.86 15.43 -21.81
CA ARG A 179 -1.61 14.69 -21.72
C ARG A 179 -0.47 15.38 -22.47
N GLY A 180 0.74 15.10 -22.04
CA GLY A 180 1.96 15.67 -22.62
C GLY A 180 2.28 17.11 -22.19
N GLN A 181 1.50 17.68 -21.28
CA GLN A 181 1.68 19.06 -20.81
C GLN A 181 2.17 19.14 -19.37
N ARG A 182 2.92 20.21 -19.09
CA ARG A 182 3.28 20.68 -17.75
C ARG A 182 2.45 21.93 -17.45
N ILE A 183 1.74 21.93 -16.32
CA ILE A 183 0.63 22.85 -16.05
C ILE A 183 0.71 23.36 -14.61
N GLU A 184 0.50 24.66 -14.42
CA GLU A 184 0.24 25.27 -13.11
C GLU A 184 -1.26 25.52 -12.96
N ASP A 185 -1.92 24.72 -12.12
CA ASP A 185 -3.36 24.81 -11.90
C ASP A 185 -3.71 24.40 -10.46
N TRP A 186 -4.70 25.05 -9.88
CA TRP A 186 -5.10 24.86 -8.49
C TRP A 186 -6.60 24.65 -8.39
N THR A 187 -7.00 23.64 -7.64
CA THR A 187 -8.38 23.20 -7.56
C THR A 187 -8.78 22.93 -6.12
N LYS A 188 -10.06 23.15 -5.82
CA LYS A 188 -10.71 22.68 -4.61
C LYS A 188 -11.97 21.96 -5.02
N VAL A 189 -12.21 20.77 -4.47
CA VAL A 189 -13.37 19.94 -4.79
C VAL A 189 -14.07 19.48 -3.53
N GLN A 190 -15.38 19.60 -3.54
CA GLN A 190 -16.31 19.21 -2.49
C GLN A 190 -17.52 18.62 -3.20
N ASN A 191 -18.17 17.64 -2.59
CA ASN A 191 -19.28 16.94 -3.23
C ASN A 191 -20.17 16.41 -2.10
N PRO A 192 -20.95 17.31 -1.47
CA PRO A 192 -21.78 16.98 -0.33
C PRO A 192 -22.94 16.06 -0.72
N LEU A 193 -23.62 15.48 0.27
CA LEU A 193 -24.78 14.63 0.04
C LEU A 193 -25.91 15.40 -0.67
N ILE A 194 -26.53 14.78 -1.66
CA ILE A 194 -27.69 15.34 -2.36
C ILE A 194 -28.93 14.66 -1.79
N ARG A 195 -29.75 15.40 -1.04
CA ARG A 195 -30.97 14.87 -0.38
C ARG A 195 -30.68 13.63 0.48
N GLY A 196 -29.58 13.68 1.23
CA GLY A 196 -29.13 12.59 2.11
C GLY A 196 -28.51 11.38 1.40
N LYS A 197 -28.33 11.42 0.07
CA LYS A 197 -27.74 10.33 -0.71
C LYS A 197 -26.37 10.72 -1.26
N LEU A 198 -25.51 9.72 -1.46
CA LEU A 198 -24.21 9.90 -2.09
C LEU A 198 -24.39 10.51 -3.49
N PRO A 199 -23.71 11.63 -3.80
CA PRO A 199 -23.76 12.23 -5.13
C PRO A 199 -23.03 11.37 -6.17
N PRO A 200 -23.30 11.52 -7.47
CA PRO A 200 -22.44 10.99 -8.52
C PRO A 200 -20.99 11.51 -8.37
N TYR A 201 -20.04 10.77 -8.95
CA TYR A 201 -18.63 11.12 -8.85
C TYR A 201 -18.30 12.46 -9.51
N ILE A 202 -17.41 13.23 -8.89
CA ILE A 202 -16.61 14.25 -9.58
C ILE A 202 -15.26 13.62 -9.87
N THR A 203 -14.86 13.57 -11.15
CA THR A 203 -13.61 12.92 -11.55
C THR A 203 -12.63 13.91 -12.15
N LEU A 204 -11.39 13.91 -11.67
CA LEU A 204 -10.26 14.64 -12.22
C LEU A 204 -9.36 13.64 -12.92
N GLY A 205 -9.00 13.89 -14.18
CA GLY A 205 -8.22 12.96 -14.96
C GLY A 205 -7.50 13.56 -16.15
N ALA A 206 -7.13 12.70 -17.09
CA ALA A 206 -6.33 13.07 -18.25
C ALA A 206 -6.99 12.70 -19.57
N TRP A 207 -6.67 13.43 -20.65
CA TRP A 207 -7.13 13.12 -22.01
C TRP A 207 -6.03 13.32 -23.06
N GLY A 208 -6.21 12.72 -24.25
CA GLY A 208 -5.33 12.93 -25.39
C GLY A 208 -4.12 11.99 -25.45
N LYS A 209 -3.07 12.42 -26.16
CA LYS A 209 -1.86 11.65 -26.45
C LYS A 209 -0.69 12.10 -25.58
N GLY A 210 0.28 11.22 -25.36
CA GLY A 210 1.51 11.53 -24.61
C GLY A 210 1.48 11.11 -23.14
N PRO A 211 2.51 11.44 -22.34
CA PRO A 211 2.56 11.09 -20.92
C PRO A 211 1.42 11.73 -20.12
N ARG A 212 1.23 11.30 -18.86
CA ARG A 212 0.29 11.95 -17.93
C ARG A 212 0.55 13.46 -17.89
N PRO A 213 -0.48 14.31 -17.75
CA PRO A 213 -0.26 15.71 -17.45
C PRO A 213 0.53 15.83 -16.15
N ILE A 214 1.50 16.75 -16.14
CA ILE A 214 2.31 17.08 -14.96
C ILE A 214 1.76 18.37 -14.37
N ILE A 215 1.27 18.31 -13.14
CA ILE A 215 0.97 19.51 -12.36
C ILE A 215 2.24 19.97 -11.67
N ASP A 216 2.70 21.15 -12.06
CA ASP A 216 3.95 21.74 -11.61
C ASP A 216 3.72 22.68 -10.43
N GLY A 217 4.26 22.31 -9.28
CA GLY A 217 4.22 23.12 -8.08
C GLY A 217 5.38 24.12 -7.95
N SER A 218 6.38 24.07 -8.82
CA SER A 218 7.71 24.66 -8.54
C SER A 218 7.71 26.20 -8.46
N ASN A 219 6.73 26.86 -9.08
CA ASN A 219 6.55 28.32 -9.01
C ASN A 219 5.55 28.76 -7.92
N ASN A 220 5.11 27.84 -7.06
CA ASN A 220 4.10 28.13 -6.05
C ASN A 220 4.65 28.98 -4.90
N LYS A 221 4.38 30.28 -4.94
CA LYS A 221 4.76 31.25 -3.90
C LYS A 221 3.68 31.45 -2.83
N THR A 222 2.49 30.89 -3.03
CA THR A 222 1.26 31.17 -2.27
C THR A 222 0.80 29.99 -1.41
N SER A 223 1.58 28.89 -1.38
CA SER A 223 1.20 27.63 -0.73
C SER A 223 -0.10 27.01 -1.29
N GLU A 224 -0.46 27.33 -2.53
CA GLU A 224 -1.62 26.75 -3.20
C GLU A 224 -1.38 25.27 -3.54
N ARG A 225 -2.41 24.43 -3.50
CA ARG A 225 -2.27 23.00 -3.79
C ARG A 225 -2.92 22.70 -5.12
N PHE A 226 -2.48 21.63 -5.77
CA PHE A 226 -3.18 21.17 -6.97
C PHE A 226 -4.64 20.85 -6.64
N CYS A 227 -4.88 20.07 -5.58
CA CYS A 227 -6.24 19.70 -5.20
C CYS A 227 -6.46 19.60 -3.69
N ASP A 228 -7.36 20.44 -3.19
CA ASP A 228 -7.99 20.27 -1.89
C ASP A 228 -9.30 19.49 -2.02
N VAL A 229 -9.39 18.33 -1.37
CA VAL A 229 -10.58 17.48 -1.36
C VAL A 229 -11.31 17.69 -0.04
N GLY A 230 -12.51 18.28 -0.08
CA GLY A 230 -13.26 18.71 1.10
C GLY A 230 -12.78 20.05 1.65
N ASP A 231 -13.34 20.52 2.76
CA ASP A 231 -12.87 21.71 3.46
C ASP A 231 -11.61 21.43 4.28
N ALA A 232 -10.50 21.28 3.57
CA ALA A 232 -9.22 20.89 4.11
C ALA A 232 -8.42 22.12 4.61
N ARG A 233 -9.02 23.02 5.42
CA ARG A 233 -8.28 24.20 5.92
C ARG A 233 -7.16 23.81 6.89
N LEU A 234 -6.11 24.62 6.95
CA LEU A 234 -4.91 24.37 7.76
C LEU A 234 -5.09 24.63 9.27
N ASN A 235 -6.06 25.46 9.67
CA ASN A 235 -6.06 26.09 11.00
C ASN A 235 -7.32 25.83 11.85
N GLY A 236 -7.53 24.58 12.27
CA GLY A 236 -8.10 24.29 13.59
C GLY A 236 -9.56 24.63 13.89
N THR A 237 -10.44 24.83 12.90
CA THR A 237 -11.89 24.87 13.14
C THR A 237 -12.55 23.54 12.76
N SER A 238 -13.21 22.92 13.74
CA SER A 238 -13.90 21.63 13.63
C SER A 238 -15.04 21.70 12.61
N VAL A 239 -14.82 21.12 11.43
CA VAL A 239 -15.87 20.88 10.43
C VAL A 239 -16.21 19.40 10.47
N THR A 240 -17.29 19.04 11.14
CA THR A 240 -17.91 17.72 11.07
C THR A 240 -18.94 17.70 9.94
N SER A 241 -19.40 16.52 9.53
CA SER A 241 -20.58 16.40 8.65
C SER A 241 -21.83 17.06 9.25
N THR A 242 -21.85 17.27 10.57
CA THR A 242 -22.92 17.97 11.30
C THR A 242 -22.73 19.49 11.32
N THR A 243 -21.49 20.01 11.42
CA THR A 243 -21.25 21.46 11.55
C THR A 243 -21.00 22.17 10.20
N ASN A 244 -20.53 21.46 9.17
CA ASN A 244 -20.42 22.00 7.81
C ASN A 244 -20.55 20.86 6.77
N PRO A 245 -21.79 20.36 6.54
CA PRO A 245 -22.06 19.28 5.59
C PRO A 245 -21.66 19.60 4.15
N GLU A 246 -21.75 20.88 3.75
CA GLU A 246 -21.36 21.36 2.41
C GLU A 246 -19.84 21.26 2.17
N GLY A 247 -19.05 21.23 3.25
CA GLY A 247 -17.60 21.07 3.21
C GLY A 247 -17.11 19.64 3.00
N VAL A 248 -18.00 18.65 2.98
CA VAL A 248 -17.64 17.22 2.90
C VAL A 248 -17.42 16.79 1.45
N ALA A 249 -16.46 15.89 1.23
CA ALA A 249 -16.16 15.32 -0.08
C ALA A 249 -16.59 13.85 -0.15
N HIS A 250 -17.71 13.57 -0.82
CA HIS A 250 -18.11 12.21 -1.18
C HIS A 250 -17.82 11.93 -2.66
N ASN A 251 -17.46 10.71 -3.00
CA ASN A 251 -17.29 10.27 -4.39
C ASN A 251 -16.42 11.23 -5.23
N ILE A 252 -15.26 11.65 -4.70
CA ILE A 252 -14.24 12.32 -5.49
C ILE A 252 -13.30 11.27 -6.08
N CYS A 253 -13.00 11.35 -7.36
CA CYS A 253 -12.02 10.50 -8.02
C CYS A 253 -10.93 11.37 -8.63
N ILE A 254 -9.67 11.16 -8.25
CA ILE A 254 -8.51 11.77 -8.93
C ILE A 254 -7.72 10.63 -9.55
N MET A 255 -7.45 10.72 -10.85
CA MET A 255 -6.75 9.64 -11.53
C MET A 255 -5.81 10.06 -12.65
N ASP A 256 -4.73 9.30 -12.82
CA ASP A 256 -3.81 9.38 -13.95
C ASP A 256 -3.13 10.75 -14.15
N ILE A 257 -2.80 11.39 -13.04
CA ILE A 257 -2.11 12.69 -12.95
C ILE A 257 -0.72 12.48 -12.37
N GLU A 258 0.25 13.22 -12.90
CA GLU A 258 1.59 13.33 -12.34
C GLU A 258 1.76 14.70 -11.70
N THR A 259 2.53 14.79 -10.62
CA THR A 259 2.92 16.05 -9.99
C THR A 259 4.43 16.13 -9.88
N ASP A 260 4.95 17.33 -9.98
CA ASP A 260 6.38 17.60 -9.86
C ASP A 260 6.62 18.89 -9.09
N PHE A 261 7.70 18.91 -8.32
CA PHE A 261 8.17 20.12 -7.65
C PHE A 261 9.69 20.07 -7.48
N ASP A 262 10.37 21.03 -8.10
CA ASP A 262 11.82 21.20 -8.07
C ASP A 262 12.29 22.52 -7.38
N GLY A 263 11.34 23.34 -6.91
CA GLY A 263 11.64 24.63 -6.27
C GLY A 263 12.18 24.56 -4.83
N GLU A 264 12.24 25.71 -4.16
CA GLU A 264 12.50 25.80 -2.72
C GLU A 264 11.18 25.95 -1.95
N GLY A 265 11.03 25.25 -0.82
CA GLY A 265 9.88 25.42 0.08
C GLY A 265 9.09 24.16 0.38
N LYS A 266 7.92 24.36 0.99
CA LYS A 266 7.03 23.30 1.49
C LYS A 266 5.79 23.23 0.61
N TRP A 267 5.70 22.23 -0.26
CA TRP A 267 4.54 22.01 -1.11
C TRP A 267 4.13 20.55 -1.12
N TYR A 268 2.82 20.34 -1.14
CA TYR A 268 2.18 19.06 -1.30
C TYR A 268 0.97 19.24 -2.22
N PRO A 269 0.83 18.43 -3.27
CA PRO A 269 -0.19 18.64 -4.28
C PRO A 269 -1.59 18.30 -3.80
N TYR A 270 -1.72 17.37 -2.84
CA TYR A 270 -3.02 16.87 -2.40
C TYR A 270 -3.21 16.99 -0.91
N GLN A 271 -4.30 17.64 -0.51
CA GLN A 271 -4.80 17.57 0.85
C GLN A 271 -6.24 17.10 0.88
N VAL A 272 -6.50 16.13 1.75
CA VAL A 272 -7.82 15.51 1.86
C VAL A 272 -8.38 15.79 3.24
N GLY A 273 -9.58 16.37 3.26
CA GLY A 273 -10.37 16.62 4.45
C GLY A 273 -10.78 15.32 5.15
N MET A 274 -11.32 15.47 6.35
CA MET A 274 -11.44 14.34 7.28
C MET A 274 -12.63 13.41 7.02
N TYR A 275 -13.68 13.92 6.38
CA TYR A 275 -14.95 13.23 6.20
C TYR A 275 -15.25 13.05 4.73
N GLY A 276 -15.91 11.94 4.42
CA GLY A 276 -16.25 11.60 3.05
C GLY A 276 -16.43 10.11 2.89
N ARG A 277 -17.14 9.70 1.84
CA ARG A 277 -17.26 8.29 1.48
C ARG A 277 -17.05 8.09 0.01
N GLY A 278 -16.45 6.95 -0.35
CA GLY A 278 -16.25 6.53 -1.74
C GLY A 278 -15.19 7.33 -2.50
N ASN A 279 -14.28 8.03 -1.81
CA ASN A 279 -13.21 8.78 -2.47
C ASN A 279 -12.17 7.83 -3.09
N ARG A 280 -11.57 8.21 -4.22
CA ARG A 280 -10.65 7.36 -5.00
C ARG A 280 -9.48 8.15 -5.54
N PHE A 281 -8.29 7.59 -5.37
CA PHE A 281 -7.03 8.15 -5.84
C PHE A 281 -6.29 7.05 -6.61
N ILE A 282 -6.20 7.17 -7.94
CA ILE A 282 -5.84 6.04 -8.81
C ILE A 282 -4.74 6.43 -9.80
N ARG A 283 -3.65 5.66 -9.90
CA ARG A 283 -2.56 5.89 -10.87
C ARG A 283 -1.94 7.30 -10.75
N LEU A 284 -1.72 7.75 -9.52
CA LEU A 284 -1.10 9.04 -9.26
C LEU A 284 0.41 8.87 -9.10
N LYS A 285 1.17 9.82 -9.65
CA LYS A 285 2.63 9.81 -9.58
C LYS A 285 3.17 11.13 -9.06
N CYS A 286 4.12 11.06 -8.14
CA CYS A 286 4.97 12.19 -7.76
C CYS A 286 6.40 11.90 -8.22
N SER A 287 6.92 12.72 -9.15
CA SER A 287 8.27 12.50 -9.71
C SER A 287 9.37 13.03 -8.79
N THR A 288 9.15 14.17 -8.15
CA THR A 288 10.07 14.77 -7.20
C THR A 288 9.25 15.32 -6.04
N CYS A 289 9.58 14.93 -4.80
CA CYS A 289 8.87 15.43 -3.62
C CYS A 289 9.82 16.08 -2.62
N LEU A 290 9.41 17.27 -2.21
CA LEU A 290 10.13 18.25 -1.41
C LEU A 290 10.28 17.95 0.08
N GLU A 291 11.01 18.88 0.71
CA GLU A 291 11.22 19.14 2.13
C GLU A 291 9.96 19.26 3.02
N TRP A 292 8.76 18.94 2.54
CA TRP A 292 7.58 18.93 3.39
C TRP A 292 7.48 17.61 4.18
N GLU A 293 7.30 17.72 5.49
CA GLU A 293 7.35 16.58 6.41
C GLU A 293 6.16 15.61 6.26
N ASP A 294 5.01 16.06 5.74
CA ASP A 294 3.82 15.23 5.57
C ASP A 294 3.66 14.63 4.15
N GLY A 295 4.54 14.98 3.21
CA GLY A 295 4.67 14.29 1.91
C GLY A 295 3.70 14.72 0.80
N PHE A 296 3.59 13.87 -0.24
CA PHE A 296 2.80 14.05 -1.48
C PHE A 296 1.28 14.04 -1.26
N PHE A 297 0.80 13.28 -0.26
CA PHE A 297 -0.59 13.23 0.14
C PHE A 297 -0.72 13.37 1.65
N TRP A 298 -1.61 14.28 2.09
CA TRP A 298 -2.00 14.36 3.50
C TRP A 298 -3.52 14.17 3.65
N VAL A 299 -3.91 13.03 4.22
CA VAL A 299 -5.29 12.74 4.62
C VAL A 299 -5.44 13.08 6.10
N LYS A 300 -6.10 14.19 6.39
CA LYS A 300 -6.13 14.80 7.72
C LYS A 300 -7.04 14.07 8.70
N ASN A 301 -6.64 14.16 9.97
CA ASN A 301 -7.48 13.90 11.13
C ASN A 301 -7.62 15.18 11.96
N HIS A 302 -8.62 15.26 12.85
CA HIS A 302 -8.75 16.37 13.78
C HIS A 302 -8.98 15.87 15.22
N PRO A 303 -8.25 16.43 16.19
CA PRO A 303 -8.48 16.18 17.61
C PRO A 303 -9.83 16.78 18.04
N GLY A 304 -10.79 15.94 18.40
CA GLY A 304 -12.13 16.38 18.84
C GLY A 304 -13.28 16.10 17.89
N ALA A 305 -13.12 15.20 16.91
CA ALA A 305 -14.24 14.63 16.17
C ALA A 305 -15.09 13.73 17.08
N GLU A 306 -15.94 14.33 17.92
CA GLU A 306 -17.03 13.62 18.57
C GLU A 306 -18.08 13.26 17.51
N GLY A 307 -18.26 11.97 17.23
CA GLY A 307 -19.26 11.47 16.28
C GLY A 307 -18.68 10.60 15.16
N SER A 308 -19.46 9.59 14.76
CA SER A 308 -19.08 8.52 13.85
C SER A 308 -18.87 9.00 12.40
N GLY A 309 -17.62 9.30 12.03
CA GLY A 309 -17.26 9.49 10.64
C GLY A 309 -15.75 9.59 10.44
N PHE A 310 -15.23 8.81 9.51
CA PHE A 310 -13.88 8.96 8.95
C PHE A 310 -14.01 9.04 7.43
N ILE A 311 -12.91 9.35 6.74
CA ILE A 311 -12.90 9.39 5.29
C ILE A 311 -12.71 7.99 4.71
N GLU A 312 -13.73 7.46 4.05
CA GLU A 312 -13.55 6.22 3.29
C GLU A 312 -12.89 6.56 1.94
N ALA A 313 -11.65 6.13 1.78
CA ALA A 313 -10.86 6.39 0.58
C ALA A 313 -10.13 5.14 0.08
N LEU A 314 -10.09 4.96 -1.24
CA LEU A 314 -9.29 3.96 -1.92
C LEU A 314 -8.09 4.64 -2.60
N PHE A 315 -6.88 4.16 -2.29
CA PHE A 315 -5.65 4.49 -3.00
C PHE A 315 -5.22 3.30 -3.85
N GLN A 316 -4.95 3.52 -5.13
CA GLN A 316 -4.55 2.45 -6.04
C GLN A 316 -3.45 2.91 -7.01
N ASP A 317 -2.41 2.10 -7.17
CA ASP A 317 -1.31 2.35 -8.12
C ASP A 317 -0.64 3.71 -7.87
N ILE A 318 -0.17 3.95 -6.65
CA ILE A 318 0.45 5.23 -6.25
C ILE A 318 1.98 5.15 -6.32
N GLU A 319 2.59 6.07 -7.05
CA GLU A 319 4.05 6.14 -7.24
C GLU A 319 4.60 7.44 -6.64
N THR A 320 5.66 7.36 -5.85
CA THR A 320 6.39 8.53 -5.36
C THR A 320 7.89 8.28 -5.43
N TYR A 321 8.60 9.20 -6.06
CA TYR A 321 10.05 9.14 -6.22
C TYR A 321 10.71 10.35 -5.54
N ASP A 322 11.95 10.15 -5.09
CA ASP A 322 12.83 11.17 -4.52
C ASP A 322 12.21 12.05 -3.41
N SER A 323 11.32 11.50 -2.59
CA SER A 323 10.83 12.24 -1.40
C SER A 323 11.93 12.39 -0.35
N LYS A 324 12.12 13.62 0.17
CA LYS A 324 13.05 13.96 1.25
C LYS A 324 12.55 13.60 2.66
N TYR A 325 11.25 13.35 2.84
CA TYR A 325 10.63 12.97 4.12
C TYR A 325 9.62 11.84 3.92
N ARG A 326 8.32 12.09 4.20
CA ARG A 326 7.23 11.14 3.96
C ARG A 326 6.77 11.23 2.51
N ALA A 327 6.20 10.16 1.98
CA ALA A 327 5.53 10.18 0.68
C ALA A 327 4.02 10.37 0.85
N ILE A 328 3.38 9.71 1.80
CA ILE A 328 1.94 9.69 2.00
C ILE A 328 1.68 9.56 3.50
N LYS A 329 0.85 10.45 4.04
CA LYS A 329 0.41 10.42 5.43
C LYS A 329 -1.11 10.27 5.52
N PHE A 330 -1.54 9.16 6.12
CA PHE A 330 -2.92 8.91 6.48
C PHE A 330 -3.11 9.14 7.97
N GLU A 331 -3.76 10.22 8.38
CA GLU A 331 -4.13 10.40 9.79
C GLU A 331 -5.57 9.96 10.06
N SER A 332 -6.39 9.83 9.01
CA SER A 332 -7.81 9.40 9.08
C SER A 332 -7.98 7.90 8.84
N GLY A 333 -9.14 7.38 9.22
CA GLY A 333 -9.49 5.96 9.18
C GLY A 333 -10.32 5.57 7.97
N GLY A 334 -10.59 4.29 7.76
CA GLY A 334 -11.37 3.80 6.60
C GLY A 334 -10.60 3.84 5.28
N ILE A 335 -9.27 3.76 5.36
CA ILE A 335 -8.38 3.83 4.19
C ILE A 335 -8.14 2.42 3.67
N LYS A 336 -8.45 2.20 2.39
CA LYS A 336 -8.02 1.01 1.65
C LYS A 336 -6.96 1.40 0.63
N GLY A 337 -5.94 0.58 0.48
CA GLY A 337 -4.80 0.88 -0.39
C GLY A 337 -4.29 -0.34 -1.14
N ARG A 338 -3.95 -0.20 -2.42
CA ARG A 338 -3.32 -1.27 -3.21
C ARG A 338 -2.25 -0.74 -4.14
N ASN A 339 -1.14 -1.47 -4.21
CA ASN A 339 -0.04 -1.21 -5.14
C ASN A 339 0.57 0.18 -4.90
N PHE A 340 1.59 0.23 -4.04
CA PHE A 340 2.35 1.44 -3.72
C PHE A 340 3.81 1.26 -4.09
N ARG A 341 4.41 2.29 -4.67
CA ARG A 341 5.84 2.35 -4.94
C ARG A 341 6.36 3.67 -4.41
N CYS A 342 7.09 3.61 -3.30
CA CYS A 342 7.58 4.80 -2.63
C CYS A 342 9.08 4.71 -2.38
N TYR A 343 9.84 5.52 -3.10
CA TYR A 343 11.29 5.62 -2.95
C TYR A 343 11.66 6.96 -2.33
N THR A 344 12.32 6.92 -1.17
CA THR A 344 12.79 8.10 -0.43
C THR A 344 14.31 8.22 -0.41
N SER A 345 14.80 9.45 -0.56
CA SER A 345 16.23 9.75 -0.63
C SER A 345 16.85 9.99 0.74
N VAL A 346 16.14 10.71 1.62
CA VAL A 346 16.52 11.02 3.01
C VAL A 346 15.29 10.78 3.89
N MET A 347 15.46 10.33 5.14
CA MET A 347 14.38 10.35 6.14
C MET A 347 14.86 10.75 7.54
N ASP A 348 14.22 11.78 8.10
CA ASP A 348 14.38 12.26 9.48
C ASP A 348 13.04 12.28 10.26
N SER A 349 12.08 11.38 9.95
CA SER A 349 10.84 11.24 10.73
C SER A 349 10.16 9.87 10.59
N GLU A 350 9.12 9.73 9.76
CA GLU A 350 8.33 8.50 9.59
C GLU A 350 8.61 7.82 8.25
N THR A 351 8.00 6.65 8.01
CA THR A 351 8.10 5.96 6.72
C THR A 351 7.43 6.72 5.58
N PRO A 352 7.74 6.38 4.31
CA PRO A 352 7.11 6.99 3.17
C PRO A 352 5.60 6.81 3.18
N LEU A 353 5.10 5.69 3.71
CA LEU A 353 3.67 5.41 3.86
C LEU A 353 3.34 5.28 5.34
N SER A 354 2.81 6.34 5.94
CA SER A 354 2.48 6.39 7.36
C SER A 354 0.97 6.38 7.54
N ALA A 355 0.45 5.41 8.29
CA ALA A 355 -0.91 5.47 8.81
C ALA A 355 -0.87 5.75 10.30
N ALA A 356 -1.50 6.84 10.70
CA ALA A 356 -1.49 7.38 12.04
C ALA A 356 -2.92 7.48 12.57
N ASN A 357 -3.05 7.22 13.86
CA ASN A 357 -4.13 7.67 14.74
C ASN A 357 -5.57 7.16 14.48
N ALA A 358 -5.97 6.71 13.30
CA ALA A 358 -7.37 6.36 13.04
C ALA A 358 -7.54 4.91 12.55
N PRO A 359 -8.66 4.23 12.89
CA PRO A 359 -8.84 2.80 12.65
C PRO A 359 -9.16 2.44 11.20
N PHE A 360 -9.18 1.14 10.91
CA PHE A 360 -9.63 0.55 9.63
C PHE A 360 -8.75 0.99 8.45
N VAL A 361 -7.45 0.69 8.54
CA VAL A 361 -6.48 0.93 7.47
C VAL A 361 -6.03 -0.41 6.92
N ASP A 362 -6.35 -0.71 5.65
CA ASP A 362 -5.96 -1.94 4.96
C ASP A 362 -5.16 -1.60 3.71
N LEU A 363 -3.84 -1.81 3.77
CA LEU A 363 -2.92 -1.51 2.68
C LEU A 363 -2.27 -2.80 2.17
N LYS A 364 -2.24 -2.97 0.84
CA LYS A 364 -1.67 -4.15 0.19
C LYS A 364 -0.69 -3.81 -0.93
N TYR A 365 0.30 -4.67 -1.12
CA TYR A 365 1.29 -4.60 -2.21
C TYR A 365 2.09 -3.30 -2.20
N ALA A 366 3.11 -3.20 -1.37
CA ALA A 366 3.92 -1.99 -1.29
C ALA A 366 5.40 -2.30 -1.49
N ASP A 367 6.05 -1.56 -2.39
CA ASP A 367 7.50 -1.50 -2.57
C ASP A 367 7.99 -0.17 -1.97
N LEU A 368 8.45 -0.23 -0.72
CA LEU A 368 8.94 0.93 0.01
C LEU A 368 10.45 0.80 0.16
N GLN A 369 11.19 1.80 -0.33
CA GLN A 369 12.65 1.81 -0.25
C GLN A 369 13.17 3.16 0.23
N CYS A 370 14.23 3.13 1.04
CA CYS A 370 14.94 4.31 1.51
C CYS A 370 16.43 4.20 1.23
N LYS A 371 17.04 5.29 0.74
CA LYS A 371 18.47 5.35 0.40
C LYS A 371 19.37 5.74 1.59
N ASP A 372 19.02 6.80 2.31
CA ASP A 372 19.75 7.27 3.51
C ASP A 372 18.76 7.49 4.65
N ASN A 373 18.83 6.66 5.70
CA ASN A 373 17.87 6.68 6.80
C ASN A 373 18.57 6.83 8.14
N ARG A 374 18.23 7.91 8.85
CA ARG A 374 18.82 8.20 10.16
C ARG A 374 17.83 8.08 11.32
N ARG A 375 16.51 8.17 11.09
CA ARG A 375 15.48 8.26 12.16
C ARG A 375 14.08 7.68 11.84
N SER A 376 13.90 6.91 10.77
CA SER A 376 12.55 6.46 10.40
C SER A 376 11.91 5.53 11.42
N LEU A 377 10.64 5.83 11.75
CA LEU A 377 9.80 5.08 12.67
C LEU A 377 9.12 3.81 12.09
N GLY A 378 9.48 3.36 10.88
CA GLY A 378 8.86 2.18 10.28
C GLY A 378 7.38 2.34 9.91
N ILE A 379 6.76 1.27 9.40
CA ILE A 379 5.30 1.23 9.16
C ILE A 379 4.60 0.98 10.47
N GLN A 380 3.60 1.81 10.78
CA GLN A 380 3.09 1.90 12.14
C GLN A 380 1.73 1.23 12.30
N ILE A 381 1.52 0.54 13.41
CA ILE A 381 0.18 0.18 13.89
C ILE A 381 -0.16 1.11 15.04
N ARG A 382 -1.26 1.87 14.90
CA ARG A 382 -1.69 2.85 15.91
C ARG A 382 -3.14 2.74 16.35
N ALA A 383 -3.97 1.97 15.64
CA ALA A 383 -5.40 1.84 15.94
C ALA A 383 -5.94 0.44 15.54
N GLU A 384 -7.25 0.24 15.70
CA GLU A 384 -7.94 -1.00 15.35
C GLU A 384 -7.89 -1.27 13.85
N ALA A 385 -7.75 -2.54 13.50
CA ALA A 385 -7.81 -3.05 12.14
C ALA A 385 -6.85 -2.32 11.18
N HIS A 386 -5.61 -2.11 11.63
CA HIS A 386 -4.49 -1.76 10.76
C HIS A 386 -3.90 -3.06 10.20
N CYS A 387 -3.99 -3.24 8.89
CA CYS A 387 -3.51 -4.41 8.17
C CYS A 387 -2.55 -3.98 7.06
N TYR A 388 -1.36 -4.58 7.05
CA TYR A 388 -0.35 -4.39 6.01
C TYR A 388 0.01 -5.75 5.40
N GLU A 389 -0.24 -5.91 4.10
CA GLU A 389 -0.07 -7.19 3.40
C GLU A 389 0.80 -7.08 2.12
N TRP A 390 1.77 -7.96 1.93
CA TRP A 390 2.67 -7.99 0.75
C TRP A 390 3.58 -6.76 0.62
N PHE A 391 4.31 -6.44 1.69
CA PHE A 391 5.19 -5.27 1.74
C PHE A 391 6.65 -5.69 1.58
N TYR A 392 7.37 -4.96 0.74
CA TYR A 392 8.82 -4.97 0.67
C TYR A 392 9.35 -3.68 1.29
N LEU A 393 10.20 -3.82 2.30
CA LEU A 393 10.76 -2.73 3.08
C LEU A 393 12.28 -2.76 2.97
N LYS A 394 12.87 -1.75 2.33
CA LYS A 394 14.32 -1.68 2.11
C LYS A 394 14.98 -0.47 2.73
N GLY A 395 16.09 -0.70 3.43
CA GLY A 395 17.02 0.36 3.85
C GLY A 395 16.50 1.25 4.99
N TYR A 396 15.52 0.77 5.75
CA TYR A 396 14.95 1.55 6.85
C TYR A 396 15.77 1.48 8.14
N GLN A 397 15.68 2.51 8.98
CA GLN A 397 16.13 2.37 10.36
C GLN A 397 15.22 1.39 11.08
N ASP A 398 13.99 1.80 11.44
CA ASP A 398 12.95 0.87 11.89
C ASP A 398 12.12 0.40 10.68
N ALA A 399 11.94 -0.91 10.51
CA ALA A 399 11.12 -1.46 9.43
C ALA A 399 9.61 -1.40 9.76
N MET A 400 9.23 -1.88 10.94
CA MET A 400 7.85 -1.95 11.42
C MET A 400 7.78 -1.49 12.87
N ASN A 401 6.68 -0.84 13.26
CA ASN A 401 6.56 -0.34 14.62
C ASN A 401 5.09 -0.29 15.14
N PRO A 402 4.69 -1.21 16.04
CA PRO A 402 3.45 -1.03 16.77
C PRO A 402 3.62 0.08 17.82
N PHE A 403 2.99 1.24 17.59
CA PHE A 403 3.06 2.41 18.46
C PHE A 403 1.86 2.46 19.39
N ARG A 404 2.09 2.23 20.68
CA ARG A 404 1.19 2.64 21.76
C ARG A 404 1.29 4.17 21.89
N HIS A 405 0.53 4.89 21.07
CA HIS A 405 0.38 6.33 21.20
C HIS A 405 -1.11 6.60 21.27
N VAL A 406 -1.54 7.35 22.29
CA VAL A 406 -2.90 7.88 22.38
C VAL A 406 -3.22 8.62 21.09
N ALA A 407 -3.99 7.98 20.22
CA ALA A 407 -4.75 8.71 19.25
C ALA A 407 -5.93 9.33 19.99
N HIS A 408 -6.00 10.66 20.01
CA HIS A 408 -7.18 11.41 20.48
C HIS A 408 -7.60 11.20 21.94
N ASN A 409 -6.68 11.35 22.91
CA ASN A 409 -7.03 11.42 24.35
C ASN A 409 -7.96 10.30 24.89
N GLY A 410 -8.01 9.13 24.24
CA GLY A 410 -8.87 8.02 24.66
C GLY A 410 -10.37 8.20 24.42
N LEU A 411 -10.78 9.17 23.58
CA LEU A 411 -12.18 9.58 23.36
C LEU A 411 -13.10 8.48 22.77
N ASP A 412 -12.56 7.46 22.08
CA ASP A 412 -13.34 6.32 21.54
C ASP A 412 -12.54 4.99 21.65
N ALA A 413 -13.24 3.86 21.83
CA ALA A 413 -12.70 2.51 21.89
C ALA A 413 -12.04 2.05 20.58
N SER A 414 -12.56 2.49 19.42
CA SER A 414 -12.02 2.13 18.10
C SER A 414 -10.59 2.67 17.83
N PHE A 415 -10.15 3.65 18.63
CA PHE A 415 -8.80 4.23 18.56
C PHE A 415 -7.75 3.42 19.34
N GLY A 416 -8.15 2.33 20.00
CA GLY A 416 -7.21 1.37 20.59
C GLY A 416 -6.64 0.42 19.53
N ILE A 417 -5.43 -0.12 19.75
CA ILE A 417 -4.87 -1.15 18.87
C ILE A 417 -5.61 -2.46 19.11
N LYS A 418 -6.35 -2.93 18.11
CA LYS A 418 -7.08 -4.20 18.13
C LYS A 418 -7.06 -4.89 16.77
N ASN A 419 -6.82 -6.20 16.72
CA ASN A 419 -6.88 -7.00 15.48
C ASN A 419 -6.03 -6.40 14.35
N SER A 420 -4.83 -5.93 14.69
CA SER A 420 -3.95 -5.20 13.79
C SER A 420 -2.64 -5.95 13.63
N GLY A 421 -2.05 -5.90 12.44
CA GLY A 421 -0.85 -6.67 12.20
C GLY A 421 -0.25 -6.56 10.82
N TYR A 422 0.78 -7.37 10.63
CA TYR A 422 1.57 -7.43 9.42
C TYR A 422 1.52 -8.85 8.86
N LYS A 423 1.33 -8.97 7.54
CA LYS A 423 1.23 -10.25 6.84
C LYS A 423 2.06 -10.20 5.55
N HIS A 424 2.86 -11.23 5.25
CA HIS A 424 3.68 -11.28 4.03
C HIS A 424 4.58 -10.05 3.90
N ILE A 425 5.60 -9.94 4.77
CA ILE A 425 6.53 -8.80 4.77
C ILE A 425 7.94 -9.30 4.44
N LEU A 426 8.60 -8.63 3.51
CA LEU A 426 10.01 -8.85 3.19
C LEU A 426 10.82 -7.63 3.62
N ILE A 427 11.74 -7.82 4.56
CA ILE A 427 12.59 -6.77 5.11
C ILE A 427 14.01 -6.97 4.61
N ASP A 428 14.56 -5.95 3.94
CA ASP A 428 15.87 -5.98 3.29
C ASP A 428 16.78 -4.84 3.77
N GLY A 429 17.85 -5.17 4.48
CA GLY A 429 18.87 -4.17 4.83
C GLY A 429 18.40 -3.11 5.83
N CYS A 430 17.33 -3.36 6.58
CA CYS A 430 16.90 -2.48 7.66
C CYS A 430 17.75 -2.66 8.93
N THR A 431 17.92 -1.62 9.75
CA THR A 431 18.83 -1.63 10.92
C THR A 431 18.16 -1.90 12.26
N ARG A 432 16.83 -1.92 12.32
CA ARG A 432 16.00 -2.31 13.46
C ARG A 432 14.68 -2.84 12.90
N PHE A 433 14.25 -3.99 13.37
CA PHE A 433 12.99 -4.58 12.89
C PHE A 433 11.81 -4.07 13.69
N ILE A 434 12.02 -3.80 14.99
CA ILE A 434 11.05 -3.19 15.91
C ILE A 434 11.78 -2.30 16.93
N CYS A 435 11.21 -1.12 17.20
CA CYS A 435 11.58 -0.29 18.34
C CYS A 435 10.36 0.01 19.23
N GLN A 436 10.32 -0.68 20.37
CA GLN A 436 9.61 -0.41 21.63
C GLN A 436 8.43 0.57 21.61
N SER A 437 7.26 0.05 21.98
CA SER A 437 6.18 0.80 22.63
C SER A 437 6.76 1.62 23.79
N VAL A 438 6.75 2.94 23.65
CA VAL A 438 6.98 3.85 24.78
C VAL A 438 5.61 4.11 25.40
N ASN A 439 5.41 3.69 26.65
CA ASN A 439 4.24 4.10 27.43
C ASN A 439 4.35 5.60 27.68
N ASN A 440 3.54 6.41 26.99
CA ASN A 440 3.67 7.87 26.97
C ASN A 440 2.58 8.57 27.77
N GLY A 441 1.58 7.86 28.32
CA GLY A 441 0.62 8.49 29.21
C GLY A 441 -0.50 7.61 29.76
N PRO A 442 -1.28 8.15 30.73
CA PRO A 442 -2.36 7.42 31.42
C PRO A 442 -3.58 7.10 30.54
N THR A 443 -3.65 7.63 29.32
CA THR A 443 -4.74 7.42 28.35
C THR A 443 -4.42 6.36 27.30
N ASP A 444 -3.23 5.74 27.36
CA ASP A 444 -2.83 4.68 26.44
C ASP A 444 -3.57 3.36 26.72
N LYS A 445 -4.44 2.93 25.79
CA LYS A 445 -5.16 1.65 25.88
C LYS A 445 -4.23 0.47 25.61
N LYS A 446 -4.51 -0.67 26.24
CA LYS A 446 -3.77 -1.92 26.06
C LYS A 446 -3.96 -2.44 24.62
N PRO A 447 -2.88 -2.78 23.89
CA PRO A 447 -3.01 -3.42 22.58
C PRO A 447 -3.54 -4.85 22.71
N VAL A 448 -4.45 -5.27 21.83
CA VAL A 448 -5.03 -6.62 21.83
C VAL A 448 -4.99 -7.23 20.43
N GLY A 449 -4.60 -8.50 20.31
CA GLY A 449 -4.69 -9.21 19.03
C GLY A 449 -3.72 -8.70 17.96
N ILE A 450 -2.47 -8.43 18.35
CA ILE A 450 -1.41 -8.04 17.40
C ILE A 450 -0.89 -9.28 16.69
N TYR A 451 -0.78 -9.26 15.36
CA TYR A 451 -0.22 -10.38 14.60
C TYR A 451 0.97 -10.01 13.70
N PHE A 452 1.92 -10.93 13.61
CA PHE A 452 3.07 -10.91 12.73
C PHE A 452 3.10 -12.24 11.99
N ARG A 453 2.74 -12.26 10.70
CA ARG A 453 2.62 -13.48 9.91
C ARG A 453 3.47 -13.43 8.66
N TYR A 454 4.22 -14.49 8.38
CA TYR A 454 4.97 -14.65 7.12
C TYR A 454 5.96 -13.49 6.88
N ILE A 455 6.81 -13.20 7.87
CA ILE A 455 7.82 -12.14 7.80
C ILE A 455 9.19 -12.74 7.50
N ASP A 456 9.87 -12.24 6.48
CA ASP A 456 11.24 -12.62 6.12
C ASP A 456 12.19 -11.45 6.32
N VAL A 457 13.31 -11.70 6.99
CA VAL A 457 14.36 -10.73 7.24
C VAL A 457 15.64 -11.15 6.52
N MET A 458 16.17 -10.25 5.68
CA MET A 458 17.40 -10.49 4.94
C MET A 458 18.33 -9.26 4.93
N ASN A 459 19.63 -9.54 4.76
CA ASN A 459 20.69 -8.53 4.63
C ASN A 459 20.75 -7.52 5.79
N SER A 460 20.30 -7.91 6.97
CA SER A 460 20.13 -7.03 8.12
C SER A 460 21.00 -7.43 9.31
N SER A 461 22.14 -8.07 9.04
CA SER A 461 23.13 -8.52 10.04
C SER A 461 23.66 -7.44 11.00
N ARG A 462 23.48 -6.16 10.64
CA ARG A 462 23.84 -5.00 11.48
C ARG A 462 22.68 -4.49 12.33
N ALA A 463 21.56 -5.21 12.35
CA ALA A 463 20.38 -4.75 13.05
C ALA A 463 20.60 -4.70 14.57
N LYS A 464 20.24 -3.57 15.18
CA LYS A 464 20.43 -3.30 16.61
C LYS A 464 19.22 -3.72 17.46
N GLY A 465 18.09 -4.06 16.84
CA GLY A 465 16.85 -4.43 17.54
C GLY A 465 16.08 -5.53 16.82
N GLY A 466 15.58 -6.51 17.59
CA GLY A 466 14.77 -7.63 17.12
C GLY A 466 13.25 -7.39 17.23
N LEU A 467 12.45 -8.43 17.06
CA LEU A 467 10.99 -8.36 17.18
C LEU A 467 10.60 -8.17 18.65
N THR A 468 10.12 -6.98 18.99
CA THR A 468 9.74 -6.62 20.37
C THR A 468 8.22 -6.46 20.47
N ILE A 469 7.59 -7.20 21.37
CA ILE A 469 6.13 -7.08 21.58
C ILE A 469 5.84 -5.77 22.32
N ALA A 470 4.73 -5.08 22.00
CA ALA A 470 4.34 -3.88 22.71
C ALA A 470 4.07 -4.20 24.20
N GLN A 471 4.45 -3.30 25.10
CA GLN A 471 4.16 -3.43 26.53
C GLN A 471 2.64 -3.52 26.77
N GLU A 472 2.23 -4.35 27.74
CA GLU A 472 0.83 -4.64 28.07
C GLU A 472 -0.01 -5.29 26.96
N ALA A 473 0.61 -5.71 25.85
CA ALA A 473 -0.11 -6.36 24.77
C ALA A 473 -0.68 -7.71 25.21
N THR A 474 -1.93 -7.98 24.83
CA THR A 474 -2.57 -9.29 24.97
C THR A 474 -2.79 -9.94 23.61
N ASP A 475 -2.78 -11.27 23.58
CA ASP A 475 -3.11 -12.09 22.40
C ASP A 475 -2.22 -11.78 21.19
N THR A 476 -0.90 -11.77 21.40
CA THR A 476 0.07 -11.53 20.33
C THR A 476 0.42 -12.83 19.61
N LEU A 477 0.28 -12.85 18.27
CA LEU A 477 0.66 -13.98 17.43
C LEU A 477 1.88 -13.66 16.57
N ILE A 478 2.93 -14.47 16.66
CA ILE A 478 4.09 -14.45 15.78
C ILE A 478 4.15 -15.80 15.06
N GLU A 479 3.94 -15.80 13.74
CA GLU A 479 3.73 -17.03 12.99
C GLU A 479 4.48 -17.04 11.65
N MET A 480 5.15 -18.17 11.36
CA MET A 480 5.85 -18.41 10.09
C MET A 480 6.84 -17.30 9.73
N CYS A 481 7.52 -16.75 10.73
CA CYS A 481 8.51 -15.70 10.55
C CYS A 481 9.92 -16.29 10.45
N ASN A 482 10.66 -15.91 9.41
CA ASN A 482 12.10 -16.13 9.32
C ASN A 482 12.83 -14.84 9.73
N LEU A 483 13.34 -14.83 10.96
CA LEU A 483 14.02 -13.67 11.51
C LEU A 483 15.52 -13.65 11.21
N GLY A 484 16.08 -14.66 10.54
CA GLY A 484 17.44 -14.65 9.95
C GLY A 484 18.50 -13.91 10.79
N ASP A 485 18.87 -12.71 10.32
CA ASP A 485 19.89 -11.81 10.88
C ASP A 485 19.46 -11.01 12.13
N SER A 486 18.26 -11.27 12.67
CA SER A 486 17.69 -10.50 13.76
C SER A 486 18.30 -10.85 15.12
N PRO A 487 18.45 -9.86 16.03
CA PRO A 487 18.79 -10.10 17.43
C PRO A 487 17.82 -11.05 18.17
N GLY A 488 16.61 -11.28 17.62
CA GLY A 488 15.65 -12.27 18.09
C GLY A 488 14.31 -11.67 18.49
N ILE A 489 13.63 -12.26 19.49
CA ILE A 489 12.32 -11.84 19.99
C ILE A 489 12.43 -11.40 21.46
N VAL A 490 11.74 -10.32 21.84
CA VAL A 490 11.62 -9.87 23.25
C VAL A 490 10.15 -9.79 23.63
N VAL A 491 9.78 -10.51 24.69
CA VAL A 491 8.44 -10.55 25.30
C VAL A 491 8.52 -9.83 26.65
N PHE A 492 7.80 -8.71 26.80
CA PHE A 492 7.87 -7.88 28.02
C PHE A 492 7.08 -8.45 29.20
N PRO A 493 7.45 -8.11 30.46
CA PRO A 493 6.85 -8.70 31.67
C PRO A 493 5.34 -8.51 31.82
N ASP A 494 4.79 -7.48 31.19
CA ASP A 494 3.39 -7.07 31.27
C ASP A 494 2.52 -7.62 30.11
N THR A 495 3.10 -8.43 29.23
CA THR A 495 2.40 -9.05 28.11
C THR A 495 1.74 -10.38 28.51
N SER A 496 0.66 -10.76 27.83
CA SER A 496 -0.03 -12.04 28.05
C SER A 496 -0.57 -12.63 26.75
N GLY A 497 -0.83 -13.95 26.71
CA GLY A 497 -1.37 -14.61 25.52
C GLY A 497 -0.44 -14.58 24.30
N THR A 498 0.88 -14.48 24.51
CA THR A 498 1.84 -14.49 23.40
C THR A 498 2.02 -15.90 22.85
N VAL A 499 1.82 -16.08 21.55
CA VAL A 499 2.06 -17.33 20.82
C VAL A 499 3.11 -17.11 19.74
N ILE A 500 4.18 -17.89 19.77
CA ILE A 500 5.25 -17.91 18.77
C ILE A 500 5.22 -19.28 18.10
N ARG A 501 4.85 -19.35 16.80
CA ARG A 501 4.71 -20.64 16.11
C ARG A 501 5.36 -20.71 14.73
N ASN A 502 5.99 -21.86 14.43
CA ASN A 502 6.59 -22.14 13.12
C ASN A 502 7.63 -21.10 12.68
N CYS A 503 8.38 -20.52 13.61
CA CYS A 503 9.36 -19.46 13.32
C CYS A 503 10.80 -19.99 13.25
N THR A 504 11.68 -19.24 12.58
CA THR A 504 13.15 -19.40 12.64
C THR A 504 13.74 -18.14 13.27
N VAL A 505 14.39 -18.29 14.44
CA VAL A 505 14.91 -17.18 15.25
C VAL A 505 16.37 -17.46 15.65
N PRO A 506 17.36 -17.22 14.76
CA PRO A 506 18.76 -17.53 15.06
C PRO A 506 19.32 -16.76 16.26
N GLY A 507 18.75 -15.58 16.56
CA GLY A 507 19.00 -14.82 17.78
C GLY A 507 18.41 -15.45 19.05
N ARG A 508 18.02 -14.60 20.01
CA ARG A 508 17.47 -15.03 21.30
C ARG A 508 15.98 -14.76 21.42
N ILE A 509 15.25 -15.64 22.11
CA ILE A 509 13.91 -15.33 22.62
C ILE A 509 14.04 -14.98 24.11
N ASP A 510 13.92 -13.68 24.43
CA ASP A 510 13.95 -13.13 25.79
C ASP A 510 12.52 -13.07 26.35
N ARG A 511 12.16 -14.07 27.17
CA ARG A 511 10.84 -14.24 27.78
C ARG A 511 10.82 -13.60 29.16
N ARG A 512 10.32 -12.37 29.24
CA ARG A 512 10.10 -11.70 30.54
C ARG A 512 8.68 -11.91 31.08
N ALA A 513 7.76 -12.37 30.23
CA ALA A 513 6.45 -12.90 30.58
C ALA A 513 6.21 -14.26 29.91
N GLU A 514 5.07 -14.87 30.22
CA GLU A 514 4.66 -16.17 29.70
C GLU A 514 4.43 -16.11 28.18
N ALA A 515 5.01 -17.09 27.46
CA ALA A 515 4.81 -17.24 26.03
C ALA A 515 4.73 -18.72 25.64
N THR A 516 3.77 -19.05 24.77
CA THR A 516 3.64 -20.38 24.16
C THR A 516 4.50 -20.45 22.91
N ILE A 517 5.43 -21.39 22.85
CA ILE A 517 6.34 -21.58 21.71
C ILE A 517 6.01 -22.91 21.04
N ILE A 518 5.62 -22.87 19.76
CA ILE A 518 5.20 -24.04 18.99
C ILE A 518 6.12 -24.22 17.77
N ASN A 519 6.70 -25.40 17.55
CA ASN A 519 7.45 -25.73 16.31
C ASN A 519 8.46 -24.65 15.84
N THR A 520 9.12 -23.97 16.78
CA THR A 520 9.98 -22.82 16.49
C THR A 520 11.43 -23.20 16.69
N VAL A 521 12.27 -22.94 15.68
CA VAL A 521 13.72 -23.12 15.75
C VAL A 521 14.34 -21.82 16.26
N PHE A 522 15.12 -21.86 17.35
CA PHE A 522 15.76 -20.67 17.90
C PHE A 522 17.17 -20.93 18.42
N GLY A 523 18.00 -19.88 18.48
CA GLY A 523 19.39 -19.98 18.93
C GLY A 523 19.57 -19.98 20.46
N ARG A 524 18.77 -19.21 21.21
CA ARG A 524 18.86 -19.14 22.68
C ARG A 524 17.53 -18.74 23.34
N LEU A 525 17.21 -19.34 24.49
CA LEU A 525 16.16 -18.84 25.40
C LEU A 525 16.78 -18.02 26.54
N LEU A 526 16.13 -16.91 26.92
CA LEU A 526 16.47 -16.08 28.07
C LEU A 526 15.21 -15.67 28.83
N GLY A 527 15.39 -15.16 30.05
CA GLY A 527 14.33 -14.58 30.87
C GLY A 527 13.61 -15.59 31.79
N MET A 528 12.80 -15.06 32.71
CA MET A 528 12.13 -15.80 33.79
C MET A 528 10.63 -16.07 33.53
N GLY A 529 10.10 -15.61 32.40
CA GLY A 529 8.65 -15.50 32.14
C GLY A 529 7.86 -16.81 32.05
N GLY A 530 8.50 -17.98 32.06
CA GLY A 530 7.80 -19.27 31.95
C GLY A 530 7.03 -19.45 30.62
N GLY A 531 6.14 -20.43 30.58
CA GLY A 531 5.29 -20.76 29.42
C GLY A 531 5.63 -22.09 28.74
N GLU A 532 4.68 -22.56 27.92
CA GLU A 532 4.75 -23.86 27.25
C GLU A 532 5.69 -23.86 26.04
N ILE A 533 6.44 -24.96 25.89
CA ILE A 533 7.24 -25.23 24.69
C ILE A 533 6.71 -26.51 24.07
N ILE A 534 5.99 -26.37 22.97
CA ILE A 534 5.36 -27.46 22.22
C ILE A 534 6.20 -27.71 20.97
N SER A 535 7.00 -28.76 20.99
CA SER A 535 7.71 -29.22 19.80
C SER A 535 6.96 -30.41 19.22
N SER A 536 6.50 -30.32 17.97
CA SER A 536 6.06 -31.52 17.25
C SER A 536 7.30 -32.33 16.87
N ALA A 537 7.31 -33.60 17.27
CA ALA A 537 8.19 -34.57 16.65
C ALA A 537 7.74 -34.71 15.19
N SER A 538 8.55 -34.24 14.25
CA SER A 538 8.32 -34.58 12.84
C SER A 538 8.26 -36.12 12.71
N PRO A 539 7.26 -36.69 12.02
CA PRO A 539 7.23 -38.13 11.70
C PRO A 539 8.35 -38.57 10.75
N LEU A 540 9.26 -37.67 10.32
CA LEU A 540 10.32 -37.96 9.37
C LEU A 540 11.75 -38.04 9.92
N LYS A 541 11.97 -37.96 11.25
CA LYS A 541 13.07 -38.64 11.99
C LYS A 541 13.22 -38.13 13.45
N PRO A 542 13.68 -38.99 14.38
CA PRO A 542 13.64 -38.72 15.82
C PRO A 542 14.75 -37.78 16.31
N ALA A 543 14.38 -36.97 17.32
CA ALA A 543 15.19 -36.45 18.43
C ALA A 543 16.40 -35.54 18.11
N TYR A 544 16.17 -34.23 18.20
CA TYR A 544 17.20 -33.27 18.65
C TYR A 544 16.82 -32.79 20.05
N PHE A 545 17.21 -33.53 21.09
CA PHE A 545 17.18 -33.04 22.46
C PHE A 545 18.57 -32.57 22.86
N VAL A 546 18.67 -31.40 23.48
CA VAL A 546 19.85 -30.94 24.22
C VAL A 546 19.45 -30.79 25.69
N ASN A 547 20.34 -31.26 26.56
CA ASN A 547 20.25 -31.28 28.02
C ASN A 547 19.86 -29.91 28.61
N MET A 548 18.90 -29.92 29.54
CA MET A 548 18.22 -28.76 30.15
C MET A 548 18.97 -28.13 31.34
N ALA A 549 20.25 -28.45 31.54
CA ALA A 549 21.06 -27.79 32.56
C ALA A 549 21.85 -26.63 31.93
N GLU A 550 21.68 -25.40 32.45
CA GLU A 550 22.55 -24.22 32.23
C GLU A 550 22.25 -23.26 31.05
N GLY A 551 21.12 -23.36 30.35
CA GLY A 551 20.59 -22.24 29.54
C GLY A 551 21.46 -21.75 28.37
N ASN A 552 22.39 -22.57 27.89
CA ASN A 552 23.16 -22.32 26.68
C ASN A 552 22.88 -23.42 25.64
N TYR A 553 22.17 -23.06 24.57
CA TYR A 553 22.04 -23.91 23.40
C TYR A 553 23.34 -23.81 22.60
N ARG A 554 24.04 -24.93 22.40
CA ARG A 554 25.03 -25.06 21.33
C ARG A 554 24.56 -26.17 20.40
N PRO A 555 24.55 -25.97 19.07
CA PRO A 555 24.46 -27.10 18.15
C PRO A 555 25.57 -28.10 18.52
N ALA A 556 25.31 -29.40 18.44
CA ALA A 556 26.38 -30.37 18.64
C ALA A 556 27.48 -30.10 17.60
N HIS A 557 28.74 -30.39 17.95
CA HIS A 557 29.85 -30.23 17.02
C HIS A 557 29.58 -31.11 15.78
N GLY A 558 29.33 -30.50 14.61
CA GLY A 558 28.94 -31.21 13.39
C GLY A 558 27.42 -31.37 13.16
N SER A 559 26.56 -30.76 13.99
CA SER A 559 25.13 -30.65 13.68
C SER A 559 24.91 -29.69 12.50
N PRO A 560 24.35 -30.15 11.37
CA PRO A 560 23.82 -29.23 10.39
C PRO A 560 22.67 -28.50 11.08
N LEU A 561 22.78 -27.18 11.24
CA LEU A 561 21.61 -26.37 11.59
C LEU A 561 20.52 -26.77 10.59
N VAL A 562 19.30 -27.05 11.03
CA VAL A 562 18.18 -27.05 10.09
C VAL A 562 17.98 -25.58 9.73
N GLY A 563 18.77 -25.13 8.75
CA GLY A 563 19.17 -23.74 8.49
C GLY A 563 20.61 -23.55 7.96
N ALA A 564 21.49 -24.54 8.09
CA ALA A 564 22.80 -24.61 7.44
C ALA A 564 23.09 -26.06 7.00
N ALA A 565 23.03 -26.28 5.68
CA ALA A 565 23.60 -27.41 4.95
C ALA A 565 23.51 -28.80 5.64
N SER A 566 22.42 -29.53 5.43
CA SER A 566 22.46 -31.00 5.55
C SER A 566 22.67 -31.61 4.16
N PRO A 567 23.61 -32.56 3.95
CA PRO A 567 24.03 -33.01 2.62
C PRO A 567 23.01 -33.88 1.88
N THR A 568 21.85 -34.17 2.47
CA THR A 568 20.92 -35.19 1.96
C THR A 568 19.47 -34.87 2.33
N ILE A 569 18.93 -33.78 1.78
CA ILE A 569 17.49 -33.55 1.60
C ILE A 569 17.33 -32.89 0.22
N ASN A 570 16.44 -33.43 -0.61
CA ASN A 570 16.17 -33.02 -2.00
C ASN A 570 16.40 -31.52 -2.25
N LEU A 571 17.56 -31.22 -2.82
CA LEU A 571 18.02 -29.89 -3.17
C LEU A 571 17.08 -29.35 -4.26
N ALA A 572 16.28 -28.35 -3.93
CA ALA A 572 15.59 -27.58 -4.95
C ALA A 572 16.63 -26.60 -5.51
N TYR A 573 16.87 -26.63 -6.81
CA TYR A 573 17.83 -25.75 -7.47
C TYR A 573 17.07 -24.62 -8.17
N ASP A 574 17.67 -23.43 -8.23
CA ASP A 574 17.12 -22.31 -8.99
C ASP A 574 17.23 -22.58 -10.51
N LEU A 575 16.79 -21.61 -11.31
CA LEU A 575 16.81 -21.71 -12.77
C LEU A 575 18.24 -21.76 -13.37
N GLU A 576 19.26 -21.45 -12.57
CA GLU A 576 20.67 -21.45 -12.94
C GLU A 576 21.44 -22.63 -12.34
N GLY A 577 20.76 -23.50 -11.58
CA GLY A 577 21.36 -24.66 -10.93
C GLY A 577 22.00 -24.37 -9.57
N ASN A 578 21.76 -23.20 -8.97
CA ASN A 578 22.22 -22.89 -7.62
C ASN A 578 21.27 -23.50 -6.58
N GLU A 579 21.82 -23.92 -5.45
CA GLU A 579 21.08 -24.52 -4.35
C GLU A 579 20.10 -23.52 -3.70
N MET A 580 18.79 -23.76 -3.82
CA MET A 580 17.78 -23.00 -3.10
C MET A 580 17.69 -23.52 -1.66
N ARG A 581 17.92 -22.62 -0.70
CA ARG A 581 17.70 -22.90 0.72
C ARG A 581 16.22 -23.20 0.97
N SER A 582 15.92 -24.36 1.55
CA SER A 582 14.59 -24.75 1.99
C SER A 582 14.14 -23.88 3.18
N PHE A 583 13.60 -22.70 2.89
CA PHE A 583 12.94 -21.87 3.89
C PHE A 583 11.49 -22.36 4.06
N PRO A 584 10.81 -22.08 5.19
CA PRO A 584 9.36 -22.00 5.20
C PRO A 584 9.02 -20.93 4.16
N THR A 585 8.60 -21.35 2.98
CA THR A 585 8.65 -20.52 1.78
C THR A 585 7.67 -19.36 1.88
N ILE A 586 8.20 -18.20 2.23
CA ILE A 586 7.60 -16.92 1.90
C ILE A 586 7.74 -16.80 0.38
N GLY A 587 6.60 -16.95 -0.30
CA GLY A 587 6.51 -16.99 -1.76
C GLY A 587 5.50 -18.04 -2.20
N CYS A 588 4.29 -17.54 -2.51
CA CYS A 588 3.12 -18.23 -3.10
C CYS A 588 2.02 -18.77 -2.15
N TYR A 589 1.78 -18.20 -0.97
CA TYR A 589 0.50 -18.38 -0.26
C TYR A 589 -0.64 -17.49 -0.81
N GLU A 590 -0.76 -17.41 -2.13
CA GLU A 590 -2.09 -17.28 -2.75
C GLU A 590 -2.61 -18.65 -3.24
N LEU A 591 -1.75 -19.68 -3.32
CA LEU A 591 -2.06 -20.96 -3.97
C LEU A 591 -2.60 -22.04 -3.01
N ALA A 592 -2.66 -21.78 -1.71
CA ALA A 592 -3.29 -22.67 -0.75
C ALA A 592 -4.31 -21.84 0.06
N PRO A 593 -5.58 -22.26 0.16
CA PRO A 593 -6.52 -21.63 1.09
C PRO A 593 -5.89 -21.61 2.50
N ASP A 594 -6.20 -20.59 3.30
CA ASP A 594 -5.86 -20.60 4.72
C ASP A 594 -6.26 -21.98 5.28
N PRO A 595 -5.37 -22.68 6.00
CA PRO A 595 -5.82 -23.86 6.73
C PRO A 595 -7.00 -23.41 7.58
N ALA A 596 -8.13 -24.11 7.42
CA ALA A 596 -9.32 -23.82 8.21
C ALA A 596 -8.91 -23.71 9.69
N PRO A 597 -9.44 -22.75 10.44
CA PRO A 597 -9.15 -22.68 11.87
C PRO A 597 -9.42 -24.06 12.46
N GLU A 598 -8.40 -24.67 13.06
CA GLU A 598 -8.62 -25.83 13.92
C GLU A 598 -9.54 -25.36 15.05
N GLU A 599 -10.68 -26.04 15.21
CA GLU A 599 -11.67 -25.78 16.26
C GLU A 599 -11.07 -25.87 17.66
#